data_AF-A0A952FGX0-F1
#
_entry.id   AF-A0A952FGX0-F1
#
_cell.length_a   1.000
_cell.length_b   1.000
_cell.length_c   1.000
_cell.angle_alpha   90.00
_cell.angle_beta   90.00
_cell.angle_gamma   90.00
#
_symmetry.space_group_name_H-M   'P 1'
#
loop_
_entity.id
_entity.type
_entity.pdbx_description
1 polymer ?
#
loop_
_entity_poly.entity_id
_entity_poly.type
_entity_poly.pdbx_seq_one_letter_code
_entity_poly.pdbx_strand_id
1 'polypeptide(L)'
;LQVLLPAYVSTVDSGNLAGHLLAVAQSLRRLAAQPGTTPADVTHLMALGERCEKLCMAMDFSGLYSSKRHLFHIGLRVHEQALDASFYDLMASESRLTSFLAIAKGDVPRRHWQALGRSFLTVGVTPGLKSWSGSMFEYLMPSLVMMEPDEGLLHVSGLAAVKEQQAYGDAQGLPWGVSESAYFGQDHTLAYQYSPFGVPRLALRRTPPADRVVAPYATVMAVPFDPQQAVANLRQLDQWGARGEYGFVDALDFTVARQPGAQALSLVNTFMAHHQGMSLVALCNVLCDEAPRRWFSSAPLMQAFESLLHEKTPRQIIESADPRALPEPDDAAQSRLYHSRELDPAAAGWQPTQLLSNGRYSVALRANGAGVSRWRSGDKTWNISRWRDDLLRDACGTFIYLRLAG
;
A
#
# COMPACT_ATOMS: atom_id res chain seq x y z
N LEU A 1 -6.85 11.41 18.86
CA LEU A 1 -7.28 10.75 17.60
C LEU A 1 -8.72 11.17 17.32
N GLN A 2 -9.05 11.51 16.08
CA GLN A 2 -10.41 11.78 15.63
C GLN A 2 -10.75 10.77 14.52
N VAL A 3 -12.00 10.32 14.46
CA VAL A 3 -12.45 9.38 13.42
C VAL A 3 -12.52 10.13 12.09
N LEU A 4 -11.92 9.56 11.04
CA LEU A 4 -12.04 10.09 9.68
C LEU A 4 -13.47 9.88 9.17
N LEU A 5 -14.01 10.89 8.49
CA LEU A 5 -15.35 10.83 7.89
C LEU A 5 -15.25 10.60 6.38
N PRO A 6 -16.15 9.78 5.79
CA PRO A 6 -17.18 8.98 6.47
C PRO A 6 -16.56 7.84 7.30
N ALA A 7 -17.15 7.57 8.47
CA ALA A 7 -16.66 6.51 9.35
C ALA A 7 -16.81 5.13 8.69
N TYR A 8 -15.72 4.36 8.71
CA TYR A 8 -15.62 3.04 8.11
C TYR A 8 -14.91 2.07 9.04
N VAL A 9 -15.44 0.85 9.17
CA VAL A 9 -14.78 -0.25 9.88
C VAL A 9 -14.32 -1.27 8.85
N SER A 10 -13.01 -1.31 8.61
CA SER A 10 -12.35 -2.25 7.70
C SER A 10 -12.10 -3.58 8.39
N THR A 11 -12.48 -4.69 7.75
CA THR A 11 -12.20 -6.05 8.26
C THR A 11 -10.69 -6.30 8.34
N VAL A 12 -9.95 -5.93 7.30
CA VAL A 12 -8.51 -6.20 7.19
C VAL A 12 -7.72 -5.32 8.16
N ASP A 13 -8.00 -4.02 8.20
CA ASP A 13 -7.24 -3.13 9.09
C ASP A 13 -7.47 -3.47 10.56
N SER A 14 -8.71 -3.82 10.91
CA SER A 14 -9.05 -4.25 12.26
C SER A 14 -8.34 -5.56 12.63
N GLY A 15 -8.31 -6.54 11.73
CA GLY A 15 -7.64 -7.81 11.99
C GLY A 15 -6.11 -7.72 11.97
N ASN A 16 -5.54 -6.88 11.11
CA ASN A 16 -4.12 -6.55 11.13
C ASN A 16 -3.72 -5.91 12.46
N LEU A 17 -4.48 -4.92 12.92
CA LEU A 17 -4.28 -4.31 14.23
C LEU A 17 -4.40 -5.35 15.36
N ALA A 18 -5.44 -6.18 15.34
CA ALA A 18 -5.65 -7.21 16.35
C ALA A 18 -4.49 -8.22 16.42
N GLY A 19 -4.03 -8.73 15.26
CA GLY A 19 -2.92 -9.67 15.18
C GLY A 19 -1.61 -9.07 15.69
N HIS A 20 -1.32 -7.81 15.34
CA HIS A 20 -0.13 -7.12 15.83
C HIS A 20 -0.22 -6.76 17.31
N LEU A 21 -1.40 -6.40 17.83
CA LEU A 21 -1.62 -6.22 19.28
C LEU A 21 -1.32 -7.51 20.05
N LEU A 22 -1.72 -8.67 19.51
CA LEU A 22 -1.40 -9.96 20.12
C LEU A 22 0.10 -10.24 20.09
N ALA A 23 0.78 -9.99 18.97
CA ALA A 23 2.23 -10.13 18.87
C ALA A 23 2.96 -9.20 19.87
N VAL A 24 2.53 -7.95 19.99
CA VAL A 24 3.09 -6.99 20.97
C VAL A 24 2.83 -7.44 22.40
N ALA A 25 1.65 -7.99 22.71
CA ALA A 25 1.36 -8.51 24.04
C ALA A 25 2.37 -9.61 24.44
N GLN A 26 2.69 -10.52 23.52
CA GLN A 26 3.67 -11.58 23.76
C GLN A 26 5.11 -11.04 23.81
N SER A 27 5.46 -10.05 22.99
CA SER A 27 6.79 -9.42 23.04
C SER A 27 7.03 -8.73 24.39
N LEU A 28 6.02 -8.03 24.93
CA LEU A 28 6.08 -7.36 26.23
C LEU A 28 6.25 -8.36 27.38
N ARG A 29 5.53 -9.49 27.34
CA ARG A 29 5.72 -10.59 28.32
C ARG A 29 7.12 -11.18 28.26
N ARG A 30 7.66 -11.36 27.06
CA ARG A 30 9.03 -11.83 26.88
C ARG A 30 10.04 -10.84 27.45
N LEU A 31 9.87 -9.54 27.21
CA LEU A 31 10.72 -8.48 27.77
C LEU A 31 10.64 -8.46 29.31
N ALA A 32 9.45 -8.61 29.88
CA ALA A 32 9.24 -8.69 31.31
C ALA A 32 9.96 -9.90 31.94
N ALA A 33 10.12 -11.00 31.21
CA ALA A 33 10.82 -12.20 31.67
C ALA A 33 12.35 -12.15 31.48
N GLN A 34 12.92 -11.07 30.90
CA GLN A 34 14.36 -10.98 30.67
C GLN A 34 15.14 -10.77 31.99
N PRO A 35 16.32 -11.42 32.13
CA PRO A 35 17.22 -11.12 33.24
C PRO A 35 17.62 -9.63 33.25
N GLY A 36 17.53 -8.99 34.42
CA GLY A 36 17.91 -7.58 34.59
C GLY A 36 16.74 -6.59 34.47
N THR A 37 15.54 -7.04 34.11
CA THR A 37 14.32 -6.20 34.13
C THR A 37 13.92 -5.91 35.58
N THR A 38 13.73 -4.64 35.94
CA THR A 38 13.39 -4.26 37.31
C THR A 38 11.96 -4.70 37.66
N PRO A 39 11.62 -4.97 38.94
CA PRO A 39 10.26 -5.34 39.32
C PRO A 39 9.19 -4.32 38.87
N ALA A 40 9.52 -3.03 38.86
CA ALA A 40 8.62 -1.98 38.39
C ALA A 40 8.37 -2.09 36.87
N ASP A 41 9.43 -2.32 36.09
CA ASP A 41 9.32 -2.51 34.63
C ASP A 41 8.55 -3.80 34.30
N VAL A 42 8.78 -4.89 35.05
CA VAL A 42 8.00 -6.13 34.90
C VAL A 42 6.51 -5.85 35.07
N THR A 43 6.11 -5.17 36.14
CA THR A 43 4.70 -4.80 36.36
C THR A 43 4.15 -3.94 35.22
N HIS A 44 4.92 -2.95 34.75
CA HIS A 44 4.49 -2.07 33.67
C HIS A 44 4.32 -2.80 32.33
N LEU A 45 5.32 -3.60 31.94
CA LEU A 45 5.30 -4.38 30.69
C LEU A 45 4.17 -5.41 30.68
N MET A 46 3.94 -6.09 31.81
CA MET A 46 2.82 -7.03 31.95
C MET A 46 1.48 -6.31 31.81
N ALA A 47 1.29 -5.16 32.46
CA ALA A 47 0.06 -4.37 32.35
C ALA A 47 -0.19 -3.87 30.91
N LEU A 48 0.86 -3.44 30.20
CA LEU A 48 0.75 -3.07 28.78
C LEU A 48 0.39 -4.28 27.92
N GLY A 49 1.01 -5.44 28.16
CA GLY A 49 0.71 -6.68 27.44
C GLY A 49 -0.73 -7.13 27.63
N GLU A 50 -1.24 -7.08 28.87
CA GLU A 50 -2.65 -7.34 29.20
C GLU A 50 -3.59 -6.37 28.49
N ARG A 51 -3.24 -5.09 28.42
CA ARG A 51 -4.04 -4.10 27.69
C ARG A 51 -4.09 -4.39 26.19
N CYS A 52 -2.96 -4.73 25.57
CA CYS A 52 -2.91 -5.10 24.16
C CYS A 52 -3.77 -6.33 23.87
N GLU A 53 -3.65 -7.38 24.68
CA GLU A 53 -4.47 -8.58 24.51
C GLU A 53 -5.96 -8.30 24.75
N LYS A 54 -6.31 -7.50 25.76
CA LYS A 54 -7.70 -7.10 26.01
C LYS A 54 -8.30 -6.35 24.82
N LEU A 55 -7.54 -5.45 24.19
CA LEU A 55 -7.97 -4.76 22.97
C LEU A 55 -8.17 -5.74 21.80
N CYS A 56 -7.22 -6.66 21.58
CA CYS A 56 -7.35 -7.70 20.57
C CYS A 56 -8.60 -8.56 20.80
N MET A 57 -8.84 -9.02 22.03
CA MET A 57 -9.98 -9.88 22.36
C MET A 57 -11.33 -9.14 22.27
N ALA A 58 -11.36 -7.84 22.58
CA ALA A 58 -12.58 -7.04 22.50
C ALA A 58 -13.08 -6.76 21.07
N MET A 59 -12.24 -6.90 20.03
CA MET A 59 -12.66 -6.73 18.63
C MET A 59 -13.51 -7.91 18.16
N ASP A 60 -14.82 -7.73 17.97
CA ASP A 60 -15.73 -8.79 17.53
C ASP A 60 -15.87 -8.80 16.00
N PHE A 61 -15.31 -9.83 15.34
CA PHE A 61 -15.38 -9.98 13.89
C PHE A 61 -16.70 -10.61 13.40
N SER A 62 -17.55 -11.15 14.27
CA SER A 62 -18.78 -11.83 13.88
C SER A 62 -19.74 -10.92 13.10
N GLY A 63 -19.76 -9.62 13.42
CA GLY A 63 -20.57 -8.61 12.74
C GLY A 63 -20.14 -8.29 11.30
N LEU A 64 -18.91 -8.67 10.91
CA LEU A 64 -18.38 -8.49 9.55
C LEU A 64 -18.47 -9.78 8.73
N TYR A 65 -18.92 -10.88 9.34
CA TYR A 65 -18.96 -12.21 8.74
C TYR A 65 -20.33 -12.54 8.17
N SER A 66 -20.35 -13.02 6.92
CA SER A 66 -21.57 -13.55 6.31
C SER A 66 -21.72 -15.04 6.60
N SER A 67 -22.68 -15.40 7.43
CA SER A 67 -23.02 -16.80 7.70
C SER A 67 -23.52 -17.55 6.46
N LYS A 68 -24.07 -16.85 5.47
CA LYS A 68 -24.54 -17.42 4.19
C LYS A 68 -23.39 -17.72 3.22
N ARG A 69 -22.42 -16.81 3.10
CA ARG A 69 -21.27 -16.98 2.20
C ARG A 69 -20.10 -17.71 2.85
N HIS A 70 -20.06 -17.73 4.18
CA HIS A 70 -18.93 -18.16 4.99
C HIS A 70 -17.67 -17.31 4.78
N LEU A 71 -17.84 -16.03 4.44
CA LEU A 71 -16.77 -15.10 4.10
C LEU A 71 -16.97 -13.78 4.84
N PHE A 72 -15.89 -13.01 4.97
CA PHE A 72 -15.95 -11.65 5.48
C PHE A 72 -16.36 -10.66 4.41
N HIS A 73 -17.19 -9.70 4.80
CA HIS A 73 -17.39 -8.47 4.04
C HIS A 73 -16.10 -7.62 4.07
N ILE A 74 -15.93 -6.73 3.08
CA ILE A 74 -14.76 -5.83 3.04
C ILE A 74 -14.72 -4.93 4.30
N GLY A 75 -15.87 -4.38 4.66
CA GLY A 75 -16.07 -3.64 5.88
C GLY A 75 -17.51 -3.18 6.07
N LEU A 76 -17.68 -2.25 7.02
CA LEU A 76 -18.95 -1.64 7.42
C LEU A 76 -18.90 -0.13 7.20
N ARG A 77 -19.83 0.39 6.40
CA ARG A 77 -20.09 1.83 6.28
C ARG A 77 -20.98 2.25 7.43
N VAL A 78 -20.38 2.87 8.45
CA VAL A 78 -20.99 3.05 9.78
C VAL A 78 -22.24 3.93 9.71
N HIS A 79 -22.19 5.03 8.95
CA HIS A 79 -23.31 5.96 8.83
C HIS A 79 -24.51 5.34 8.09
N GLU A 80 -24.25 4.47 7.13
CA GLU A 80 -25.28 3.75 6.38
C GLU A 80 -25.77 2.49 7.09
N GLN A 81 -25.07 2.07 8.16
CA GLN A 81 -25.25 0.79 8.84
C GLN A 81 -25.27 -0.39 7.85
N ALA A 82 -24.42 -0.30 6.82
CA ALA A 82 -24.43 -1.23 5.70
C ALA A 82 -23.06 -1.89 5.54
N LEU A 83 -23.07 -3.22 5.51
CA LEU A 83 -21.91 -4.00 5.13
C LEU A 83 -21.65 -3.85 3.63
N ASP A 84 -20.38 -3.89 3.23
CA ASP A 84 -20.02 -3.91 1.81
C ASP A 84 -20.59 -5.14 1.11
N ALA A 85 -21.04 -5.01 -0.13
CA ALA A 85 -21.58 -6.16 -0.88
C ALA A 85 -20.47 -7.15 -1.32
N SER A 86 -19.23 -6.69 -1.36
CA SER A 86 -18.05 -7.47 -1.73
C SER A 86 -17.50 -8.26 -0.54
N PHE A 87 -16.76 -9.32 -0.84
CA PHE A 87 -16.23 -10.25 0.16
C PHE A 87 -14.73 -10.49 -0.06
N TYR A 88 -14.03 -10.83 1.02
CA TYR A 88 -12.73 -11.48 0.93
C TYR A 88 -12.94 -12.97 0.71
N ASP A 89 -12.71 -13.43 -0.52
CA ASP A 89 -13.04 -14.77 -0.98
C ASP A 89 -11.82 -15.58 -1.44
N LEU A 90 -10.59 -15.09 -1.24
CA LEU A 90 -9.35 -15.76 -1.65
C LEU A 90 -8.44 -16.06 -0.46
N MET A 91 -7.69 -17.15 -0.57
CA MET A 91 -6.64 -17.51 0.40
C MET A 91 -5.38 -16.65 0.24
N ALA A 92 -5.06 -16.26 -1.00
CA ALA A 92 -4.04 -15.25 -1.28
C ALA A 92 -4.68 -13.86 -1.16
N SER A 93 -4.79 -13.38 0.07
CA SER A 93 -5.36 -12.09 0.41
C SER A 93 -4.76 -11.56 1.71
N GLU A 94 -4.70 -10.24 1.78
CA GLU A 94 -4.41 -9.44 2.95
C GLU A 94 -5.33 -9.77 4.15
N SER A 95 -6.52 -10.32 3.94
CA SER A 95 -7.44 -10.70 5.02
C SER A 95 -7.06 -12.00 5.75
N ARG A 96 -6.06 -12.74 5.27
CA ARG A 96 -5.71 -14.07 5.80
C ARG A 96 -5.41 -14.06 7.29
N LEU A 97 -4.71 -13.03 7.79
CA LEU A 97 -4.44 -12.87 9.22
C LEU A 97 -5.74 -12.69 10.02
N THR A 98 -6.64 -11.82 9.54
CA THR A 98 -7.97 -11.63 10.15
C THR A 98 -8.75 -12.95 10.19
N SER A 99 -8.77 -13.69 9.08
CA SER A 99 -9.42 -14.99 8.97
C SER A 99 -8.90 -15.99 9.99
N PHE A 100 -7.58 -16.12 10.12
CA PHE A 100 -6.94 -17.01 11.08
C PHE A 100 -7.29 -16.62 12.53
N LEU A 101 -7.11 -15.33 12.85
CA LEU A 101 -7.34 -14.80 14.19
C LEU A 101 -8.81 -14.92 14.62
N ALA A 102 -9.76 -14.55 13.75
CA ALA A 102 -11.18 -14.61 14.06
C ALA A 102 -11.67 -16.05 14.30
N ILE A 103 -11.09 -17.04 13.58
CA ILE A 103 -11.36 -18.46 13.85
C ILE A 103 -10.78 -18.86 15.20
N ALA A 104 -9.53 -18.48 15.48
CA ALA A 104 -8.86 -18.83 16.72
C ALA A 104 -9.58 -18.24 17.94
N LYS A 105 -10.08 -17.01 17.84
CA LYS A 105 -10.92 -16.36 18.85
C LYS A 105 -12.30 -16.99 19.04
N GLY A 106 -12.79 -17.74 18.05
CA GLY A 106 -14.14 -18.29 18.04
C GLY A 106 -15.22 -17.33 17.52
N ASP A 107 -14.84 -16.15 17.02
CA ASP A 107 -15.76 -15.17 16.44
C ASP A 107 -16.44 -15.72 15.18
N VAL A 108 -15.72 -16.57 14.42
CA VAL A 108 -16.22 -17.23 13.20
C VAL A 108 -15.85 -18.71 13.15
N PRO A 109 -16.66 -19.56 12.49
CA PRO A 109 -16.40 -21.01 12.44
C PRO A 109 -15.28 -21.38 11.47
N ARG A 110 -14.61 -22.51 11.71
CA ARG A 110 -13.52 -23.06 10.85
C ARG A 110 -13.87 -23.21 9.37
N ARG A 111 -15.15 -23.41 9.02
CA ARG A 111 -15.62 -23.45 7.62
C ARG A 111 -15.30 -22.18 6.84
N HIS A 112 -15.08 -21.05 7.52
CA HIS A 112 -14.58 -19.83 6.88
C HIS A 112 -13.27 -20.07 6.12
N TRP A 113 -12.29 -20.73 6.74
CA TRP A 113 -11.00 -21.06 6.12
C TRP A 113 -11.13 -21.96 4.89
N GLN A 114 -12.13 -22.85 4.91
CA GLN A 114 -12.44 -23.75 3.80
C GLN A 114 -13.14 -23.03 2.66
N ALA A 115 -13.90 -21.97 2.96
CA ALA A 115 -14.60 -21.16 1.97
C ALA A 115 -13.67 -20.23 1.17
N LEU A 116 -12.48 -19.91 1.69
CA LEU A 116 -11.48 -19.11 0.98
C LEU A 116 -11.01 -19.84 -0.30
N GLY A 117 -11.14 -19.18 -1.44
CA GLY A 117 -10.79 -19.70 -2.75
C GLY A 117 -9.29 -19.95 -2.91
N ARG A 118 -8.95 -21.06 -3.56
CA ARG A 118 -7.58 -21.46 -3.91
C ARG A 118 -7.44 -21.47 -5.43
N SER A 119 -7.32 -20.27 -6.00
CA SER A 119 -7.16 -20.08 -7.44
C SER A 119 -5.71 -20.39 -7.82
N PHE A 120 -5.41 -21.62 -8.21
CA PHE A 120 -4.05 -22.06 -8.47
C PHE A 120 -3.47 -21.52 -9.79
N LEU A 121 -2.15 -21.32 -9.80
CA LEU A 121 -1.33 -21.11 -10.99
C LEU A 121 0.04 -21.80 -10.81
N THR A 122 0.83 -21.85 -11.88
CA THR A 122 2.22 -22.32 -11.83
C THR A 122 3.17 -21.20 -12.26
N VAL A 123 4.16 -20.87 -11.43
CA VAL A 123 5.25 -19.95 -11.74
C VAL A 123 6.52 -20.75 -11.98
N GLY A 124 6.88 -20.93 -13.26
CA GLY A 124 7.89 -21.91 -13.67
C GLY A 124 7.45 -23.32 -13.30
N VAL A 125 8.08 -23.90 -12.27
CA VAL A 125 7.69 -25.20 -11.68
C VAL A 125 7.10 -25.06 -10.27
N THR A 126 7.08 -23.84 -9.72
CA THR A 126 6.59 -23.59 -8.37
C THR A 126 5.08 -23.32 -8.42
N PRO A 127 4.26 -24.14 -7.73
CA PRO A 127 2.84 -23.89 -7.61
C PRO A 127 2.58 -22.62 -6.78
N GLY A 128 1.54 -21.88 -7.13
CA GLY A 128 1.15 -20.68 -6.40
C GLY A 128 -0.35 -20.46 -6.40
N LEU A 129 -0.77 -19.37 -5.76
CA LEU A 129 -2.15 -18.90 -5.75
C LEU A 129 -2.24 -17.56 -6.48
N LYS A 130 -3.36 -17.31 -7.15
CA LYS A 130 -3.74 -15.98 -7.64
C LYS A 130 -4.44 -15.23 -6.52
N SER A 131 -4.14 -13.94 -6.43
CA SER A 131 -4.81 -12.98 -5.56
C SER A 131 -5.77 -12.12 -6.39
N TRP A 132 -6.52 -11.22 -5.76
CA TRP A 132 -7.47 -10.41 -6.49
C TRP A 132 -6.75 -9.45 -7.44
N SER A 133 -5.75 -8.74 -6.91
CA SER A 133 -5.04 -7.69 -7.67
C SER A 133 -3.68 -8.10 -8.21
N GLY A 134 -3.11 -9.22 -7.75
CA GLY A 134 -1.73 -9.62 -8.04
C GLY A 134 -0.69 -8.81 -7.28
N SER A 135 -1.10 -8.13 -6.21
CA SER A 135 -0.28 -7.21 -5.42
C SER A 135 0.56 -7.99 -4.41
N MET A 136 1.84 -7.62 -4.24
CA MET A 136 2.77 -8.37 -3.38
C MET A 136 2.27 -8.48 -1.92
N PHE A 137 1.66 -7.42 -1.38
CA PHE A 137 1.22 -7.43 0.02
C PHE A 137 0.11 -8.46 0.29
N GLU A 138 -0.74 -8.81 -0.68
CA GLU A 138 -1.80 -9.82 -0.53
C GLU A 138 -1.21 -11.19 -0.14
N TYR A 139 0.05 -11.44 -0.52
CA TYR A 139 0.76 -12.68 -0.20
C TYR A 139 1.58 -12.55 1.07
N LEU A 140 2.36 -11.47 1.19
CA LEU A 140 3.47 -11.40 2.15
C LEU A 140 3.11 -10.70 3.46
N MET A 141 2.13 -9.79 3.46
CA MET A 141 1.75 -9.04 4.66
C MET A 141 1.29 -9.98 5.80
N PRO A 142 0.39 -10.96 5.58
CA PRO A 142 -0.01 -11.85 6.68
C PRO A 142 1.17 -12.69 7.20
N SER A 143 2.09 -13.11 6.30
CA SER A 143 3.30 -13.84 6.65
C SER A 143 4.29 -13.02 7.48
N LEU A 144 4.10 -11.72 7.70
CA LEU A 144 4.96 -10.92 8.58
C LEU A 144 4.86 -11.35 10.05
N VAL A 145 3.71 -11.89 10.46
CA VAL A 145 3.46 -12.37 11.83
C VAL A 145 3.01 -13.83 11.87
N MET A 146 2.45 -14.37 10.78
CA MET A 146 2.05 -15.77 10.72
C MET A 146 3.26 -16.67 10.46
N MET A 147 3.42 -17.72 11.26
CA MET A 147 4.45 -18.74 11.10
C MET A 147 3.92 -19.84 10.18
N GLU A 148 4.13 -19.65 8.88
CA GLU A 148 3.68 -20.57 7.84
C GLU A 148 4.74 -21.66 7.60
N PRO A 149 4.37 -22.96 7.52
CA PRO A 149 5.34 -24.02 7.26
C PRO A 149 6.03 -23.83 5.90
N ASP A 150 7.34 -24.05 5.84
CA ASP A 150 8.15 -23.82 4.63
C ASP A 150 7.64 -24.59 3.38
N GLU A 151 7.19 -25.83 3.56
CA GLU A 151 6.62 -26.65 2.47
C GLU A 151 5.09 -26.49 2.33
N GLY A 152 4.48 -25.64 3.17
CA GLY A 152 3.06 -25.36 3.16
C GLY A 152 2.63 -24.50 1.98
N LEU A 153 1.36 -24.63 1.59
CA LEU A 153 0.78 -23.92 0.44
C LEU A 153 1.00 -22.41 0.50
N LEU A 154 0.85 -21.79 1.68
CA LEU A 154 0.96 -20.34 1.85
C LEU A 154 2.39 -19.84 1.62
N HIS A 155 3.38 -20.49 2.23
CA HIS A 155 4.79 -20.16 2.04
C HIS A 155 5.22 -20.36 0.58
N VAL A 156 4.88 -21.51 0.01
CA VAL A 156 5.20 -21.84 -1.39
C VAL A 156 4.54 -20.86 -2.36
N SER A 157 3.32 -20.41 -2.07
CA SER A 157 2.65 -19.36 -2.86
C SER A 157 3.34 -18.00 -2.74
N GLY A 158 3.84 -17.64 -1.55
CA GLY A 158 4.65 -16.43 -1.35
C GLY A 158 5.94 -16.48 -2.18
N LEU A 159 6.65 -17.61 -2.17
CA LEU A 159 7.83 -17.83 -3.03
C LEU A 159 7.50 -17.71 -4.52
N ALA A 160 6.37 -18.29 -4.96
CA ALA A 160 5.93 -18.20 -6.35
C ALA A 160 5.61 -16.74 -6.75
N ALA A 161 4.94 -15.99 -5.87
CA ALA A 161 4.62 -14.58 -6.10
C ALA A 161 5.88 -13.72 -6.23
N VAL A 162 6.88 -13.91 -5.35
CA VAL A 162 8.17 -13.19 -5.44
C VAL A 162 8.90 -13.49 -6.74
N LYS A 163 8.96 -14.76 -7.16
CA LYS A 163 9.58 -15.16 -8.44
C LYS A 163 8.88 -14.56 -9.65
N GLU A 164 7.54 -14.56 -9.66
CA GLU A 164 6.77 -13.96 -10.76
C GLU A 164 6.96 -12.44 -10.80
N GLN A 165 7.05 -11.77 -9.65
CA GLN A 165 7.35 -10.35 -9.55
C GLN A 165 8.74 -10.01 -10.11
N GLN A 166 9.76 -10.80 -9.79
CA GLN A 166 11.10 -10.67 -10.36
C GLN A 166 11.06 -10.84 -11.89
N ALA A 167 10.45 -11.92 -12.39
CA ALA A 167 10.32 -12.18 -13.82
C ALA A 167 9.53 -11.08 -14.56
N TYR A 168 8.49 -10.53 -13.93
CA TYR A 168 7.70 -9.43 -14.49
C TYR A 168 8.50 -8.12 -14.59
N GLY A 169 9.34 -7.82 -13.59
CA GLY A 169 10.27 -6.69 -13.63
C GLY A 169 11.32 -6.87 -14.74
N ASP A 170 11.96 -8.03 -14.79
CA ASP A 170 12.97 -8.37 -15.79
C ASP A 170 12.44 -8.26 -17.22
N ALA A 171 11.22 -8.78 -17.47
CA ALA A 171 10.57 -8.71 -18.78
C ALA A 171 10.31 -7.28 -19.26
N GLN A 172 10.24 -6.30 -18.35
CA GLN A 172 10.08 -4.89 -18.66
C GLN A 172 11.38 -4.08 -18.60
N GLY A 173 12.48 -4.70 -18.16
CA GLY A 173 13.71 -3.98 -17.86
C GLY A 173 13.57 -2.99 -16.69
N LEU A 174 12.69 -3.29 -15.73
CA LEU A 174 12.39 -2.44 -14.57
C LEU A 174 12.65 -3.18 -13.24
N PRO A 175 12.88 -2.46 -12.14
CA PRO A 175 12.85 -3.05 -10.80
C PRO A 175 11.52 -3.78 -10.52
N TRP A 176 11.55 -4.80 -9.67
CA TRP A 176 10.34 -5.50 -9.22
C TRP A 176 9.83 -4.95 -7.88
N GLY A 177 8.67 -5.43 -7.43
CA GLY A 177 8.00 -4.95 -6.21
C GLY A 177 6.73 -4.17 -6.52
N VAL A 178 5.88 -4.71 -7.39
CA VAL A 178 4.57 -4.13 -7.70
C VAL A 178 3.60 -4.47 -6.56
N SER A 179 3.06 -3.45 -5.92
CA SER A 179 2.08 -3.60 -4.85
C SER A 179 1.22 -2.35 -4.77
N GLU A 180 0.14 -2.42 -3.98
CA GLU A 180 -0.72 -1.28 -3.69
C GLU A 180 0.13 -0.11 -3.16
N SER A 181 -0.02 1.06 -3.78
CA SER A 181 0.76 2.24 -3.43
C SER A 181 0.15 3.52 -3.96
N ALA A 182 0.68 4.65 -3.50
CA ALA A 182 0.53 5.90 -4.21
C ALA A 182 1.23 5.84 -5.58
N TYR A 183 0.80 6.68 -6.51
CA TYR A 183 1.40 6.83 -7.83
C TYR A 183 1.45 8.30 -8.24
N PHE A 184 2.16 8.63 -9.32
CA PHE A 184 2.36 10.00 -9.77
C PHE A 184 1.14 10.55 -10.55
N GLY A 185 -0.06 10.25 -10.07
CA GLY A 185 -1.27 10.98 -10.38
C GLY A 185 -1.57 11.94 -9.23
N GLN A 186 -1.94 13.18 -9.52
CA GLN A 186 -2.30 14.16 -8.50
C GLN A 186 -3.72 14.67 -8.73
N ASP A 187 -4.47 14.85 -7.65
CA ASP A 187 -5.74 15.57 -7.71
C ASP A 187 -5.51 17.10 -7.64
N HIS A 188 -6.60 17.85 -7.61
CA HIS A 188 -6.58 19.32 -7.49
C HIS A 188 -5.96 19.83 -6.17
N THR A 189 -5.75 18.96 -5.17
CA THR A 189 -5.07 19.27 -3.91
C THR A 189 -3.57 18.97 -3.96
N LEU A 190 -3.07 18.48 -5.11
CA LEU A 190 -1.70 18.00 -5.32
C LEU A 190 -1.36 16.74 -4.52
N ALA A 191 -2.37 16.07 -3.94
CA ALA A 191 -2.18 14.81 -3.25
C ALA A 191 -1.99 13.68 -4.27
N TYR A 192 -0.94 12.88 -4.06
CA TYR A 192 -0.74 11.66 -4.84
C TYR A 192 -1.95 10.74 -4.69
N GLN A 193 -2.41 10.23 -5.83
CA GLN A 193 -3.49 9.26 -5.90
C GLN A 193 -2.97 7.88 -5.56
N TYR A 194 -3.89 6.98 -5.23
CA TYR A 194 -3.57 5.68 -4.65
C TYR A 194 -4.31 4.56 -5.41
N SER A 195 -3.65 3.43 -5.65
CA SER A 195 -4.20 2.35 -6.47
C SER A 195 -3.64 0.97 -6.08
N PRO A 196 -4.43 -0.11 -6.21
CA PRO A 196 -4.00 -1.47 -5.89
C PRO A 196 -3.20 -2.11 -7.04
N PHE A 197 -1.98 -1.65 -7.33
CA PHE A 197 -1.16 -2.23 -8.40
C PHE A 197 -0.81 -3.69 -8.14
N GLY A 198 -0.67 -4.49 -9.20
CA GLY A 198 -0.25 -5.88 -9.08
C GLY A 198 0.17 -6.48 -10.40
N VAL A 199 0.81 -7.64 -10.35
CA VAL A 199 1.33 -8.34 -11.53
C VAL A 199 0.18 -9.06 -12.24
N PRO A 200 -0.06 -8.83 -13.55
CA PRO A 200 -1.22 -9.38 -14.27
C PRO A 200 -1.37 -10.91 -14.16
N ARG A 201 -0.25 -11.65 -14.17
CA ARG A 201 -0.27 -13.12 -14.11
C ARG A 201 -0.67 -13.66 -12.72
N LEU A 202 -0.43 -12.89 -11.67
CA LEU A 202 -0.83 -13.18 -10.29
C LEU A 202 -2.27 -12.72 -9.98
N ALA A 203 -2.89 -11.93 -10.86
CA ALA A 203 -4.18 -11.30 -10.62
C ALA A 203 -5.36 -12.10 -11.21
N LEU A 204 -6.49 -12.07 -10.52
CA LEU A 204 -7.79 -12.47 -11.09
C LEU A 204 -8.48 -11.31 -11.81
N ARG A 205 -8.34 -10.09 -11.27
CA ARG A 205 -8.84 -8.89 -11.93
C ARG A 205 -7.99 -8.55 -13.14
N ARG A 206 -8.54 -7.73 -14.04
CA ARG A 206 -7.74 -7.14 -15.13
C ARG A 206 -6.84 -6.04 -14.58
N THR A 207 -5.54 -6.21 -14.73
CA THR A 207 -4.54 -5.18 -14.41
C THR A 207 -4.14 -4.45 -15.69
N PRO A 208 -4.18 -3.10 -15.73
CA PRO A 208 -3.73 -2.33 -16.88
C PRO A 208 -2.24 -2.58 -17.17
N PRO A 209 -1.84 -3.03 -18.38
CA PRO A 209 -0.45 -3.33 -18.70
C PRO A 209 0.43 -2.07 -18.83
N ALA A 210 -0.21 -0.89 -18.99
CA ALA A 210 0.48 0.40 -19.04
C ALA A 210 0.84 0.94 -17.64
N ASP A 211 0.26 0.40 -16.57
CA ASP A 211 0.60 0.79 -15.21
C ASP A 211 1.89 0.11 -14.77
N ARG A 212 2.93 0.92 -14.60
CA ARG A 212 4.29 0.51 -14.25
C ARG A 212 4.70 1.27 -13.00
N VAL A 213 4.21 0.82 -11.84
CA VAL A 213 4.48 1.44 -10.54
C VAL A 213 5.13 0.42 -9.64
N VAL A 214 6.28 0.78 -9.08
CA VAL A 214 7.06 -0.08 -8.19
C VAL A 214 7.08 0.53 -6.81
N ALA A 215 6.73 -0.25 -5.80
CA ALA A 215 6.67 0.18 -4.40
C ALA A 215 7.83 -0.48 -3.62
N PRO A 216 8.83 0.28 -3.14
CA PRO A 216 9.99 -0.29 -2.46
C PRO A 216 9.65 -1.18 -1.26
N TYR A 217 8.61 -0.85 -0.49
CA TYR A 217 8.18 -1.66 0.66
C TYR A 217 7.82 -3.10 0.29
N ALA A 218 7.31 -3.33 -0.93
CA ALA A 218 6.98 -4.65 -1.44
C ALA A 218 8.24 -5.52 -1.59
N THR A 219 9.34 -4.90 -2.03
CA THR A 219 10.66 -5.55 -2.08
C THR A 219 11.18 -5.82 -0.67
N VAL A 220 11.00 -4.88 0.27
CA VAL A 220 11.41 -5.09 1.67
C VAL A 220 10.65 -6.27 2.32
N MET A 221 9.34 -6.40 2.07
CA MET A 221 8.56 -7.54 2.55
C MET A 221 9.01 -8.89 1.96
N ALA A 222 9.68 -8.89 0.81
CA ALA A 222 10.20 -10.09 0.19
C ALA A 222 11.58 -10.52 0.73
N VAL A 223 12.24 -9.72 1.58
CA VAL A 223 13.55 -10.08 2.17
C VAL A 223 13.55 -11.42 2.91
N PRO A 224 12.51 -11.81 3.68
CA PRO A 224 12.44 -13.14 4.31
C PRO A 224 12.32 -14.31 3.31
N PHE A 225 11.99 -14.04 2.04
CA PHE A 225 11.74 -15.06 1.02
C PHE A 225 12.91 -15.18 0.04
N ASP A 226 13.50 -14.05 -0.36
CA ASP A 226 14.67 -13.99 -1.25
C ASP A 226 15.55 -12.80 -0.88
N PRO A 227 16.39 -12.94 0.17
CA PRO A 227 17.16 -11.81 0.70
C PRO A 227 18.18 -11.26 -0.29
N GLN A 228 18.80 -12.13 -1.10
CA GLN A 228 19.84 -11.71 -2.04
C GLN A 228 19.25 -10.85 -3.14
N GLN A 229 18.17 -11.29 -3.79
CA GLN A 229 17.54 -10.53 -4.85
C GLN A 229 16.82 -9.29 -4.32
N ALA A 230 16.20 -9.36 -3.13
CA ALA A 230 15.57 -8.19 -2.51
C ALA A 230 16.60 -7.09 -2.21
N VAL A 231 17.76 -7.42 -1.65
CA VAL A 231 18.82 -6.43 -1.39
C VAL A 231 19.38 -5.84 -2.68
N ALA A 232 19.57 -6.66 -3.73
CA ALA A 232 20.01 -6.17 -5.03
C ALA A 232 19.01 -5.16 -5.63
N ASN A 233 17.72 -5.50 -5.60
CA ASN A 233 16.65 -4.62 -6.09
C ASN A 233 16.53 -3.33 -5.27
N LEU A 234 16.63 -3.39 -3.93
CA LEU A 234 16.63 -2.21 -3.07
C LEU A 234 17.81 -1.28 -3.34
N ARG A 235 19.01 -1.82 -3.63
CA ARG A 235 20.16 -1.01 -4.03
C ARG A 235 19.95 -0.32 -5.36
N GLN A 236 19.29 -1.00 -6.31
CA GLN A 236 18.91 -0.39 -7.59
C GLN A 236 17.89 0.73 -7.36
N LEU A 237 16.85 0.51 -6.55
CA LEU A 237 15.89 1.56 -6.21
C LEU A 237 16.55 2.78 -5.54
N ASP A 238 17.54 2.55 -4.66
CA ASP A 238 18.33 3.62 -4.02
C ASP A 238 19.13 4.44 -5.04
N GLN A 239 19.77 3.77 -6.02
CA GLN A 239 20.47 4.45 -7.13
C GLN A 239 19.53 5.32 -7.98
N TRP A 240 18.23 5.02 -7.98
CA TRP A 240 17.19 5.77 -8.70
C TRP A 240 16.57 6.88 -7.83
N GLY A 241 17.14 7.14 -6.64
CA GLY A 241 16.71 8.23 -5.76
C GLY A 241 15.50 7.89 -4.88
N ALA A 242 15.13 6.61 -4.75
CA ALA A 242 13.95 6.20 -4.00
C ALA A 242 14.05 6.36 -2.48
N ARG A 243 15.21 6.79 -1.96
CA ARG A 243 15.44 6.93 -0.52
C ARG A 243 15.36 8.39 -0.09
N GLY A 244 14.53 8.66 0.91
CA GLY A 244 14.39 9.95 1.58
C GLY A 244 14.57 9.86 3.09
N GLU A 245 14.08 10.87 3.80
CA GLU A 245 14.26 11.06 5.25
C GLU A 245 13.75 9.89 6.09
N TYR A 246 12.60 9.32 5.73
CA TYR A 246 11.97 8.22 6.47
C TYR A 246 12.22 6.83 5.85
N GLY A 247 13.30 6.69 5.07
CA GLY A 247 13.60 5.45 4.35
C GLY A 247 13.14 5.54 2.90
N PHE A 248 12.67 4.44 2.32
CA PHE A 248 12.19 4.46 0.93
C PHE A 248 10.85 5.20 0.80
N VAL A 249 10.71 5.96 -0.28
CA VAL A 249 9.45 6.60 -0.68
C VAL A 249 8.40 5.55 -1.04
N ASP A 250 7.14 5.98 -1.14
CA ASP A 250 6.02 5.06 -1.36
C ASP A 250 6.13 4.28 -2.67
N ALA A 251 6.51 4.97 -3.75
CA ALA A 251 6.64 4.37 -5.07
C ALA A 251 7.53 5.16 -6.04
N LEU A 252 7.96 4.46 -7.09
CA LEU A 252 8.49 5.01 -8.32
C LEU A 252 7.48 4.71 -9.44
N ASP A 253 7.05 5.74 -10.16
CA ASP A 253 6.09 5.62 -11.25
C ASP A 253 6.81 5.74 -12.60
N PHE A 254 6.80 4.66 -13.37
CA PHE A 254 7.39 4.53 -14.70
C PHE A 254 6.35 4.61 -15.82
N THR A 255 5.08 4.88 -15.51
CA THR A 255 4.04 4.93 -16.54
C THR A 255 4.24 6.13 -17.43
N VAL A 256 4.46 5.85 -18.73
CA VAL A 256 4.77 6.85 -19.76
C VAL A 256 3.74 7.99 -19.81
N ALA A 257 2.46 7.65 -19.75
CA ALA A 257 1.37 8.64 -19.82
C ALA A 257 1.32 9.61 -18.61
N ARG A 258 2.02 9.30 -17.52
CA ARG A 258 2.09 10.11 -16.29
C ARG A 258 3.38 10.92 -16.16
N GLN A 259 4.35 10.72 -17.05
CA GLN A 259 5.64 11.42 -16.93
C GLN A 259 5.53 12.90 -17.31
N PRO A 260 6.08 13.81 -16.50
CA PRO A 260 6.21 15.20 -16.89
C PRO A 260 7.30 15.32 -17.96
N GLY A 261 6.88 15.60 -19.20
CA GLY A 261 7.79 15.79 -20.32
C GLY A 261 8.43 14.49 -20.81
N ALA A 262 9.76 14.41 -20.75
CA ALA A 262 10.59 13.30 -21.25
C ALA A 262 11.31 12.52 -20.13
N GLN A 263 10.87 12.66 -18.88
CA GLN A 263 11.43 11.92 -17.75
C GLN A 263 11.14 10.42 -17.88
N ALA A 264 12.09 9.59 -17.45
CA ALA A 264 11.93 8.13 -17.46
C ALA A 264 11.08 7.61 -16.29
N LEU A 265 10.99 8.37 -15.21
CA LEU A 265 10.20 8.06 -14.02
C LEU A 265 9.87 9.32 -13.23
N SER A 266 8.91 9.18 -12.32
CA SER A 266 8.59 10.17 -11.30
C SER A 266 8.60 9.53 -9.90
N LEU A 267 9.23 10.20 -8.94
CA LEU A 267 9.27 9.77 -7.54
C LEU A 267 8.00 10.20 -6.82
N VAL A 268 7.35 9.26 -6.12
CA VAL A 268 6.16 9.52 -5.32
C VAL A 268 6.61 9.79 -3.88
N ASN A 269 7.09 11.02 -3.63
CA ASN A 269 7.68 11.46 -2.36
C ASN A 269 6.65 11.59 -1.21
N THR A 270 6.04 10.47 -0.84
CA THR A 270 5.19 10.31 0.34
C THR A 270 5.64 9.07 1.12
N PHE A 271 5.28 9.01 2.40
CA PHE A 271 5.63 7.90 3.28
C PHE A 271 4.38 7.42 4.01
N MET A 272 3.94 6.20 3.71
CA MET A 272 2.79 5.60 4.37
C MET A 272 3.22 4.84 5.63
N ALA A 273 2.56 5.12 6.75
CA ALA A 273 2.89 4.49 8.04
C ALA A 273 2.81 2.96 7.99
N HIS A 274 1.83 2.40 7.25
CA HIS A 274 1.67 0.95 7.13
C HIS A 274 2.76 0.33 6.24
N HIS A 275 3.18 0.97 5.14
CA HIS A 275 4.31 0.51 4.31
C HIS A 275 5.64 0.52 5.08
N GLN A 276 5.90 1.58 5.85
CA GLN A 276 7.10 1.64 6.70
C GLN A 276 7.02 0.62 7.84
N GLY A 277 5.85 0.47 8.47
CA GLY A 277 5.62 -0.55 9.50
C GLY A 277 5.90 -1.96 8.99
N MET A 278 5.32 -2.34 7.85
CA MET A 278 5.56 -3.64 7.22
C MET A 278 7.04 -3.85 6.87
N SER A 279 7.71 -2.80 6.37
CA SER A 279 9.14 -2.84 6.08
C SER A 279 9.98 -3.14 7.34
N LEU A 280 9.69 -2.47 8.45
CA LEU A 280 10.38 -2.70 9.72
C LEU A 280 10.13 -4.10 10.28
N VAL A 281 8.89 -4.60 10.19
CA VAL A 281 8.56 -5.97 10.64
C VAL A 281 9.27 -7.02 9.78
N ALA A 282 9.31 -6.83 8.46
CA ALA A 282 10.03 -7.73 7.54
C ALA A 282 11.54 -7.78 7.84
N LEU A 283 12.17 -6.62 8.04
CA LEU A 283 13.57 -6.54 8.43
C LEU A 283 13.82 -7.17 9.81
N CYS A 284 12.91 -6.97 10.77
CA CYS A 284 13.00 -7.60 12.09
C CYS A 284 12.90 -9.12 11.99
N ASN A 285 12.09 -9.68 11.08
CA ASN A 285 12.05 -11.12 10.87
C ASN A 285 13.40 -11.68 10.41
N VAL A 286 14.17 -10.91 9.64
CA VAL A 286 15.49 -11.35 9.13
C VAL A 286 16.61 -11.10 10.15
N LEU A 287 16.60 -9.93 10.80
CA LEU A 287 17.69 -9.48 11.67
C LEU A 287 17.55 -9.95 13.12
N CYS A 288 16.33 -10.28 13.55
CA CYS A 288 16.02 -10.60 14.94
C CYS A 288 15.46 -12.03 15.09
N ASP A 289 15.90 -12.95 14.22
CA ASP A 289 15.54 -14.37 14.27
C ASP A 289 14.00 -14.55 14.31
N GLU A 290 13.31 -14.03 13.29
CA GLU A 290 11.85 -14.12 13.14
C GLU A 290 11.04 -13.63 14.35
N ALA A 291 11.57 -12.64 15.09
CA ALA A 291 10.98 -12.20 16.35
C ALA A 291 9.47 -11.88 16.28
N PRO A 292 8.97 -11.08 15.32
CA PRO A 292 7.53 -10.84 15.15
C PRO A 292 6.69 -12.13 15.01
N ARG A 293 7.13 -13.07 14.16
CA ARG A 293 6.46 -14.36 13.99
C ARG A 293 6.48 -15.18 15.27
N ARG A 294 7.62 -15.26 15.95
CA ARG A 294 7.76 -15.99 17.23
C ARG A 294 6.91 -15.39 18.34
N TRP A 295 6.76 -14.06 18.39
CA TRP A 295 5.88 -13.42 19.37
C TRP A 295 4.41 -13.74 19.09
N PHE A 296 3.98 -13.62 17.84
CA PHE A 296 2.60 -13.97 17.49
C PHE A 296 2.30 -15.45 17.75
N SER A 297 3.17 -16.36 17.32
CA SER A 297 2.98 -17.80 17.48
C SER A 297 3.12 -18.29 18.92
N SER A 298 3.76 -17.54 19.82
CA SER A 298 3.84 -17.91 21.25
C SER A 298 2.55 -17.66 22.02
N ALA A 299 1.55 -16.98 21.43
CA ALA A 299 0.25 -16.84 22.06
C ALA A 299 -0.46 -18.21 22.11
N PRO A 300 -0.93 -18.69 23.28
CA PRO A 300 -1.57 -20.01 23.40
C PRO A 300 -2.75 -20.21 22.44
N LEU A 301 -3.51 -19.14 22.21
CA LEU A 301 -4.63 -19.14 21.27
C LEU A 301 -4.17 -19.42 19.83
N MET A 302 -3.01 -18.92 19.41
CA MET A 302 -2.50 -19.14 18.05
C MET A 302 -1.95 -20.55 17.89
N GLN A 303 -1.24 -21.06 18.91
CA GLN A 303 -0.72 -22.44 18.93
C GLN A 303 -1.85 -23.47 18.77
N ALA A 304 -2.98 -23.26 19.45
CA ALA A 304 -4.13 -24.17 19.37
C ALA A 304 -4.71 -24.30 17.94
N PHE A 305 -4.47 -23.33 17.06
CA PHE A 305 -5.03 -23.28 15.71
C PHE A 305 -3.97 -23.35 14.60
N GLU A 306 -2.69 -23.49 14.95
CA GLU A 306 -1.55 -23.55 14.03
C GLU A 306 -1.77 -24.54 12.87
N SER A 307 -2.42 -25.68 13.13
CA SER A 307 -2.76 -26.69 12.12
C SER A 307 -3.53 -26.16 10.90
N LEU A 308 -4.22 -25.02 10.99
CA LEU A 308 -4.88 -24.38 9.84
C LEU A 308 -3.88 -23.88 8.78
N LEU A 309 -2.65 -23.58 9.19
CA LEU A 309 -1.56 -23.12 8.31
C LEU A 309 -0.89 -24.29 7.58
N HIS A 310 -1.10 -25.52 8.05
CA HIS A 310 -0.52 -26.74 7.47
C HIS A 310 -1.39 -27.29 6.33
N GLU A 311 -1.50 -26.52 5.25
CA GLU A 311 -2.12 -26.99 4.02
C GLU A 311 -1.07 -27.48 3.03
N LYS A 312 -1.29 -28.68 2.47
CA LYS A 312 -0.37 -29.26 1.47
C LYS A 312 -0.56 -28.57 0.13
N THR A 313 0.56 -28.31 -0.51
CA THR A 313 0.62 -27.86 -1.90
C THR A 313 0.18 -28.99 -2.86
N PRO A 314 -0.73 -28.73 -3.82
CA PRO A 314 -1.19 -29.75 -4.75
C PRO A 314 -0.07 -30.21 -5.69
N ARG A 315 -0.04 -31.51 -6.01
CA ARG A 315 0.94 -32.11 -6.94
C ARG A 315 0.61 -31.92 -8.41
N GLN A 316 -0.67 -31.67 -8.71
CA GLN A 316 -1.17 -31.43 -10.06
C GLN A 316 -2.03 -30.18 -10.01
N ILE A 317 -1.65 -29.18 -10.81
CA ILE A 317 -2.44 -27.98 -11.01
C ILE A 317 -3.02 -28.08 -12.41
N ILE A 318 -4.34 -28.00 -12.50
CA ILE A 318 -5.00 -27.77 -13.78
C ILE A 318 -4.77 -26.30 -14.09
N GLU A 319 -3.89 -26.02 -15.05
CA GLU A 319 -3.52 -24.65 -15.39
C GLU A 319 -4.77 -23.83 -15.76
N SER A 320 -5.03 -22.78 -14.98
CA SER A 320 -5.83 -21.66 -15.46
C SER A 320 -5.12 -21.11 -16.68
N ALA A 321 -5.82 -20.95 -17.81
CA ALA A 321 -5.28 -20.24 -18.96
C ALA A 321 -4.59 -18.94 -18.51
N ASP A 322 -3.36 -18.72 -18.96
CA ASP A 322 -2.68 -17.44 -18.76
C ASP A 322 -3.61 -16.33 -19.26
N PRO A 323 -3.65 -15.16 -18.58
CA PRO A 323 -4.39 -14.03 -19.08
C PRO A 323 -3.94 -13.78 -20.53
N ARG A 324 -4.89 -13.74 -21.48
CA ARG A 324 -4.58 -13.44 -22.88
C ARG A 324 -3.71 -12.20 -22.90
N ALA A 325 -2.57 -12.27 -23.61
CA ALA A 325 -1.75 -11.10 -23.90
C ALA A 325 -2.69 -10.02 -24.44
N LEU A 326 -2.79 -8.92 -23.71
CA LEU A 326 -3.48 -7.75 -24.20
C LEU A 326 -2.69 -7.26 -25.43
N PRO A 327 -3.35 -6.75 -26.47
CA PRO A 327 -2.63 -6.09 -27.55
C PRO A 327 -1.72 -5.02 -26.93
N GLU A 328 -0.50 -4.90 -27.48
CA GLU A 328 0.41 -3.81 -27.16
C GLU A 328 -0.40 -2.50 -27.11
N PRO A 329 -0.26 -1.69 -26.05
CA PRO A 329 -0.95 -0.41 -26.00
C PRO A 329 -0.62 0.35 -27.27
N ASP A 330 -1.66 0.68 -28.04
CA ASP A 330 -1.54 1.46 -29.26
C ASP A 330 -0.76 2.74 -28.93
N ASP A 331 0.22 3.14 -29.76
CA ASP A 331 0.99 4.38 -29.54
C ASP A 331 0.05 5.61 -29.42
N ALA A 332 -1.19 5.48 -29.92
CA ALA A 332 -2.26 6.45 -29.80
C ALA A 332 -2.85 6.62 -28.37
N ALA A 333 -2.62 5.68 -27.43
CA ALA A 333 -3.03 5.81 -26.03
C ALA A 333 -2.13 6.76 -25.21
N GLN A 334 -1.11 7.35 -25.85
CA GLN A 334 -0.20 8.35 -25.29
C GLN A 334 -0.81 9.75 -25.17
N SER A 335 -2.14 9.89 -25.00
CA SER A 335 -2.65 11.20 -24.61
C SER A 335 -2.23 11.43 -23.16
N ARG A 336 -1.24 12.32 -22.97
CA ARG A 336 -0.82 12.80 -21.66
C ARG A 336 -2.07 13.39 -21.00
N LEU A 337 -2.70 12.64 -20.08
CA LEU A 337 -3.85 13.12 -19.30
C LEU A 337 -3.47 14.34 -18.45
N TYR A 338 -2.17 14.56 -18.23
CA TYR A 338 -1.61 15.71 -17.55
C TYR A 338 -0.68 16.49 -18.47
N HIS A 339 -1.16 17.63 -18.99
CA HIS A 339 -0.31 18.64 -19.61
C HIS A 339 0.19 19.60 -18.54
N SER A 340 1.15 19.17 -17.72
CA SER A 340 1.97 20.14 -16.98
C SER A 340 2.68 20.99 -18.02
N ARG A 341 2.39 22.29 -18.04
CA ARG A 341 3.05 23.23 -18.95
C ARG A 341 4.15 23.93 -18.18
N GLU A 342 5.39 23.58 -18.48
CA GLU A 342 6.55 24.34 -18.02
C GLU A 342 6.59 25.67 -18.77
N LEU A 343 6.69 26.76 -18.02
CA LEU A 343 6.79 28.11 -18.55
C LEU A 343 8.04 28.74 -17.95
N ASP A 344 8.91 29.29 -18.79
CA ASP A 344 10.01 30.13 -18.32
C ASP A 344 9.42 31.50 -17.93
N PRO A 345 9.43 31.87 -16.63
CA PRO A 345 8.89 33.14 -16.17
C PRO A 345 9.67 34.35 -16.72
N ALA A 346 10.90 34.17 -17.17
CA ALA A 346 11.76 35.22 -17.74
C ALA A 346 11.70 35.28 -19.28
N ALA A 347 10.98 34.35 -19.93
CA ALA A 347 10.91 34.32 -21.39
C ALA A 347 10.18 35.55 -21.96
N ALA A 348 10.84 36.24 -22.88
CA ALA A 348 10.28 37.40 -23.56
C ALA A 348 9.08 37.03 -24.43
N GLY A 349 8.07 37.91 -24.47
CA GLY A 349 6.88 37.76 -25.31
C GLY A 349 5.59 37.48 -24.54
N TRP A 350 4.53 37.19 -25.27
CA TRP A 350 3.20 36.95 -24.70
C TRP A 350 3.14 35.58 -24.02
N GLN A 351 3.12 35.59 -22.69
CA GLN A 351 2.95 34.37 -21.90
C GLN A 351 1.46 34.10 -21.61
N PRO A 352 1.05 32.82 -21.49
CA PRO A 352 -0.31 32.48 -21.10
C PRO A 352 -0.68 33.08 -19.75
N THR A 353 -1.90 33.61 -19.64
CA THR A 353 -2.49 34.02 -18.36
C THR A 353 -3.55 33.01 -17.95
N GLN A 354 -3.40 32.43 -16.76
CA GLN A 354 -4.38 31.51 -16.19
C GLN A 354 -5.40 32.30 -15.37
N LEU A 355 -6.68 32.10 -15.68
CA LEU A 355 -7.80 32.67 -14.92
C LEU A 355 -8.45 31.56 -14.10
N LEU A 356 -8.46 31.71 -12.78
CA LEU A 356 -9.11 30.78 -11.86
C LEU A 356 -10.18 31.53 -11.07
N SER A 357 -11.33 30.89 -10.83
CA SER A 357 -12.40 31.47 -10.02
C SER A 357 -13.25 30.39 -9.37
N ASN A 358 -13.73 30.65 -8.16
CA ASN A 358 -14.76 29.86 -7.50
C ASN A 358 -16.08 30.65 -7.31
N GLY A 359 -16.24 31.75 -8.06
CA GLY A 359 -17.40 32.65 -8.01
C GLY A 359 -17.31 33.75 -6.94
N ARG A 360 -16.63 33.51 -5.82
CA ARG A 360 -16.33 34.54 -4.79
C ARG A 360 -14.92 35.07 -4.89
N TYR A 361 -13.96 34.20 -5.16
CA TYR A 361 -12.57 34.56 -5.35
C TYR A 361 -12.19 34.34 -6.81
N SER A 362 -11.50 35.30 -7.41
CA SER A 362 -10.93 35.17 -8.76
C SER A 362 -9.48 35.62 -8.77
N VAL A 363 -8.66 34.90 -9.51
CA VAL A 363 -7.25 35.20 -9.72
C VAL A 363 -6.91 35.11 -11.21
N ALA A 364 -6.21 36.12 -11.72
CA ALA A 364 -5.49 36.04 -12.99
C ALA A 364 -4.01 35.89 -12.65
N LEU A 365 -3.38 34.80 -13.06
CA LEU A 365 -2.01 34.43 -12.75
C LEU A 365 -1.21 34.30 -14.06
N ARG A 366 -0.08 35.01 -14.17
CA ARG A 366 0.84 34.92 -15.30
C ARG A 366 2.01 33.99 -14.98
N ALA A 367 2.75 33.60 -16.01
CA ALA A 367 3.89 32.68 -15.93
C ALA A 367 4.95 33.07 -14.88
N ASN A 368 5.20 34.37 -14.72
CA ASN A 368 6.14 34.93 -13.74
C ASN A 368 5.56 35.09 -12.32
N GLY A 369 4.35 34.57 -12.07
CA GLY A 369 3.64 34.70 -10.79
C GLY A 369 2.95 36.05 -10.57
N ALA A 370 3.12 37.02 -11.47
CA ALA A 370 2.41 38.30 -11.38
C ALA A 370 0.93 38.13 -11.77
N GLY A 371 0.07 39.02 -11.28
CA GLY A 371 -1.36 38.86 -11.50
C GLY A 371 -2.25 39.77 -10.67
N VAL A 372 -3.55 39.49 -10.71
CA VAL A 372 -4.55 40.16 -9.88
C VAL A 372 -5.39 39.14 -9.15
N SER A 373 -5.64 39.41 -7.88
CA SER A 373 -6.47 38.61 -6.99
C SER A 373 -7.64 39.47 -6.50
N ARG A 374 -8.87 38.97 -6.64
CA ARG A 374 -10.11 39.70 -6.34
C ARG A 374 -11.06 38.87 -5.51
N TRP A 375 -11.66 39.49 -4.50
CA TRP A 375 -12.72 38.91 -3.68
C TRP A 375 -14.05 39.63 -3.91
N ARG A 376 -15.10 38.88 -4.19
CA ARG A 376 -16.47 39.34 -4.36
C ARG A 376 -17.30 38.94 -3.14
N SER A 377 -18.00 39.93 -2.58
CA SER A 377 -18.98 39.74 -1.51
C SER A 377 -20.24 40.53 -1.84
N GLY A 378 -21.32 39.82 -2.21
CA GLY A 378 -22.52 40.42 -2.78
C GLY A 378 -22.21 41.15 -4.10
N ASP A 379 -22.61 42.42 -4.17
CA ASP A 379 -22.37 43.29 -5.33
C ASP A 379 -21.04 44.04 -5.28
N LYS A 380 -20.25 43.86 -4.21
CA LYS A 380 -18.95 44.52 -4.05
C LYS A 380 -17.81 43.59 -4.43
N THR A 381 -16.84 44.13 -5.16
CA THR A 381 -15.58 43.45 -5.51
C THR A 381 -14.41 44.22 -4.94
N TRP A 382 -13.52 43.51 -4.26
CA TRP A 382 -12.31 44.04 -3.62
C TRP A 382 -11.09 43.45 -4.32
N ASN A 383 -10.11 44.29 -4.69
CA ASN A 383 -8.82 43.80 -5.13
C ASN A 383 -7.99 43.46 -3.87
N ILE A 384 -7.59 42.20 -3.73
CA ILE A 384 -6.72 41.74 -2.64
C ILE A 384 -5.27 42.12 -2.95
N SER A 385 -4.85 41.98 -4.21
CA SER A 385 -3.56 42.47 -4.68
C SER A 385 -3.71 43.77 -5.46
N ARG A 386 -2.76 44.68 -5.27
CA ARG A 386 -2.68 45.90 -6.09
C ARG A 386 -2.25 45.51 -7.50
N TRP A 387 -3.15 45.67 -8.46
CA TRP A 387 -2.87 45.40 -9.86
C TRP A 387 -2.45 46.68 -10.59
N ARG A 388 -1.45 46.56 -11.46
CA ARG A 388 -1.04 47.57 -12.43
C ARG A 388 -0.93 46.88 -13.78
N ASP A 389 -1.58 47.45 -14.77
CA ASP A 389 -1.60 46.89 -16.12
C ASP A 389 -0.26 47.21 -16.82
N ASP A 390 0.68 46.27 -16.72
CA ASP A 390 1.93 46.28 -17.48
C ASP A 390 2.11 44.88 -18.08
N LEU A 391 1.51 44.65 -19.24
CA LEU A 391 1.46 43.35 -19.91
C LEU A 391 2.84 42.82 -20.33
N LEU A 392 3.89 43.64 -20.31
CA LEU A 392 5.20 43.31 -20.87
C LEU A 392 6.30 43.15 -19.84
N ARG A 393 6.22 43.83 -18.68
CA ARG A 393 7.37 43.93 -17.77
C ARG A 393 7.16 43.38 -16.37
N ASP A 394 5.93 43.41 -15.86
CA ASP A 394 5.60 42.93 -14.50
C ASP A 394 6.58 43.34 -13.42
N ALA A 395 7.05 44.57 -13.49
CA ALA A 395 8.08 45.11 -12.62
C ALA A 395 7.61 45.33 -11.16
N CYS A 396 6.36 44.97 -10.83
CA CYS A 396 5.72 45.25 -9.55
C CYS A 396 4.96 44.00 -9.06
N GLY A 397 5.24 43.58 -7.83
CA GLY A 397 4.59 42.43 -7.20
C GLY A 397 5.45 41.85 -6.08
N THR A 398 4.94 40.79 -5.44
CA THR A 398 5.71 39.97 -4.52
C THR A 398 6.17 38.74 -5.29
N PHE A 399 7.48 38.55 -5.40
CA PHE A 399 8.07 37.43 -6.14
C PHE A 399 8.90 36.58 -5.18
N ILE A 400 8.76 35.26 -5.29
CA ILE A 400 9.59 34.29 -4.59
C ILE A 400 10.48 33.64 -5.63
N TYR A 401 11.79 33.85 -5.50
CA TYR A 401 12.77 33.23 -6.37
C TYR A 401 13.34 32.00 -5.66
N LEU A 402 13.15 30.83 -6.27
CA LEU A 402 13.72 29.58 -5.81
C LEU A 402 14.97 29.30 -6.63
N ARG A 403 16.12 29.24 -5.97
CA ARG A 403 17.35 28.73 -6.60
C ARG A 403 17.40 27.23 -6.37
N LEU A 404 17.27 26.45 -7.42
CA LEU A 404 17.53 25.01 -7.36
C LEU A 404 19.01 24.81 -7.01
N ALA A 405 19.28 24.09 -5.92
CA ALA A 405 20.63 23.64 -5.61
C ALA A 405 20.99 22.56 -6.63
N GLY A 406 22.05 22.81 -7.42
CA GLY A 406 22.55 21.90 -8.44
C GLY A 406 23.39 20.78 -7.86
#